data_AF-A0A0G4HL62-F1
#
_entry.id   AF-A0A0G4HL62-F1
#
_cell.length_a   1.000
_cell.length_b   1.000
_cell.length_c   1.000
_cell.angle_alpha   90.00
_cell.angle_beta   90.00
_cell.angle_gamma   90.00
#
_symmetry.space_group_name_H-M   'P 1'
#
loop_
_entity.id
_entity.type
_entity.pdbx_description
1 polymer ?
#
loop_
_entity_poly.entity_id
_entity_poly.type
_entity_poly.pdbx_seq_one_letter_code
_entity_poly.pdbx_strand_id
1 'polypeptide(L)'
;MDIKEIFSKYGHRLSLGSLMRVVDSEVAKFVDIEQMRQGKKMFLSQASFLNSLCVDDLLPEKKRVVREEDMKVPEDDMIDMSYQSLIGTLGWAVRTQPKVQPFFSILSSRANCVSKKLMECLALVLQALKERPFSLKLRGINISTLLLYIFNDSSFFTLSKEGRQAWIHFLVNAT
;
A
#
# COMPACT_ATOMS: atom_id res chain seq x y z
N MET A 1 -13.82 22.61 9.17
CA MET A 1 -12.38 22.75 8.88
C MET A 1 -12.21 22.41 7.41
N ASP A 2 -11.84 23.40 6.61
CA ASP A 2 -11.65 23.25 5.15
C ASP A 2 -10.46 22.31 4.90
N ILE A 3 -10.50 21.46 3.88
CA ILE A 3 -9.40 20.55 3.59
C ILE A 3 -8.12 21.29 3.19
N LYS A 4 -8.23 22.49 2.60
CA LYS A 4 -7.06 23.36 2.39
C LYS A 4 -6.47 23.81 3.70
N GLU A 5 -7.31 24.07 4.71
CA GLU A 5 -6.90 24.42 6.07
C GLU A 5 -6.18 23.23 6.75
N ILE A 6 -6.67 22.00 6.56
CA ILE A 6 -6.03 20.77 7.05
C ILE A 6 -4.66 20.57 6.36
N PHE A 7 -4.59 20.68 5.04
CA PHE A 7 -3.33 20.54 4.29
C PHE A 7 -2.33 21.65 4.63
N SER A 8 -2.77 22.89 4.76
CA SER A 8 -1.91 24.00 5.17
C SER A 8 -1.35 23.78 6.58
N LYS A 9 -2.21 23.37 7.52
CA LYS A 9 -1.86 23.25 8.94
C LYS A 9 -1.07 21.98 9.26
N TYR A 10 -1.37 20.87 8.59
CA TYR A 10 -0.81 19.56 8.93
C TYR A 10 -0.03 18.91 7.80
N GLY A 11 -0.10 19.41 6.56
CA GLY A 11 0.53 18.77 5.40
C GLY A 11 2.04 18.61 5.53
N HIS A 12 2.73 19.64 6.04
CA HIS A 12 4.17 19.59 6.32
C HIS A 12 4.54 18.62 7.46
N ARG A 13 3.63 18.36 8.40
CA ARG A 13 3.87 17.45 9.55
C ARG A 13 3.55 16.00 9.24
N LEU A 14 2.59 15.79 8.35
CA LEU A 14 2.08 14.47 7.96
C LEU A 14 2.66 14.00 6.62
N SER A 15 3.61 14.74 6.04
CA SER A 15 4.16 14.50 4.70
C SER A 15 3.06 14.35 3.63
N LEU A 16 1.95 15.09 3.78
CA LEU A 16 0.88 15.09 2.79
C LEU A 16 1.41 15.86 1.57
N GLY A 17 1.33 15.25 0.39
CA GLY A 17 1.73 15.89 -0.87
C GLY A 17 0.90 17.14 -1.20
N SER A 18 1.09 17.72 -2.38
CA SER A 18 0.25 18.82 -2.84
C SER A 18 -1.17 18.37 -3.19
N LEU A 19 -2.16 19.21 -2.88
CA LEU A 19 -3.53 19.01 -3.30
C LEU A 19 -3.61 19.11 -4.83
N MET A 20 -3.97 18.01 -5.49
CA MET A 20 -4.03 17.96 -6.96
C MET A 20 -5.46 17.72 -7.42
N ARG A 21 -5.92 18.55 -8.37
CA ARG A 21 -7.21 18.33 -9.02
C ARG A 21 -7.05 17.20 -10.03
N VAL A 22 -7.91 16.19 -9.96
CA VAL A 22 -7.93 15.12 -10.96
C VAL A 22 -8.74 15.58 -12.16
N VAL A 23 -8.06 15.77 -13.30
CA VAL A 23 -8.66 16.09 -14.60
C VAL A 23 -9.04 14.77 -15.30
N ASP A 24 -10.12 14.80 -16.09
CA ASP A 24 -10.56 13.61 -16.82
C ASP A 24 -9.53 13.19 -17.87
N SER A 25 -9.28 11.89 -17.96
CA SER A 25 -8.28 11.28 -18.86
C SER A 25 -6.82 11.68 -18.61
N GLU A 26 -6.52 12.43 -17.53
CA GLU A 26 -5.15 12.73 -17.10
C GLU A 26 -4.76 11.86 -15.90
N VAL A 27 -3.47 11.52 -15.84
CA VAL A 27 -2.88 10.81 -14.71
C VAL A 27 -2.34 11.85 -13.73
N ALA A 28 -2.95 11.95 -12.57
CA ALA A 28 -2.42 12.71 -11.43
C ALA A 28 -1.62 11.77 -10.53
N LYS A 29 -0.41 12.17 -10.11
CA LYS A 29 0.38 11.42 -9.14
C LYS A 29 0.31 12.10 -7.78
N PHE A 30 -0.07 11.38 -6.74
CA PHE A 30 -0.03 11.85 -5.36
C PHE A 30 0.66 10.81 -4.49
N VAL A 31 1.84 11.17 -3.96
CA VAL A 31 2.64 10.29 -3.08
C VAL A 31 2.71 8.88 -3.66
N ASP A 32 3.27 8.69 -4.85
CA ASP A 32 3.44 7.34 -5.43
C ASP A 32 2.15 6.53 -5.72
N ILE A 33 0.98 7.17 -5.64
CA ILE A 33 -0.29 6.67 -6.19
C ILE A 33 -0.61 7.45 -7.46
N GLU A 34 -0.75 6.74 -8.57
CA GLU A 34 -1.32 7.27 -9.81
C GLU A 34 -2.85 7.22 -9.74
N GLN A 35 -3.50 8.31 -10.12
CA GLN A 35 -4.94 8.45 -10.17
C GLN A 35 -5.34 8.87 -11.58
N MET A 36 -6.26 8.13 -12.18
CA MET A 36 -6.80 8.48 -13.49
C MET A 36 -8.31 8.45 -13.44
N ARG A 37 -8.93 9.53 -13.89
CA ARG A 37 -10.38 9.59 -14.06
C ARG A 37 -10.74 9.24 -15.50
N GLN A 38 -11.82 8.48 -15.66
CA GLN A 38 -12.43 8.24 -16.97
C GLN A 38 -13.95 8.30 -16.84
N GLY A 39 -14.53 9.46 -17.12
CA GLY A 39 -15.95 9.73 -16.97
C GLY A 39 -16.41 9.63 -15.51
N LYS A 40 -17.19 8.58 -15.19
CA LYS A 40 -17.71 8.27 -13.83
C LYS A 40 -16.89 7.19 -13.10
N LYS A 41 -15.72 6.86 -13.61
CA LYS A 41 -14.80 5.87 -13.05
C LYS A 41 -13.52 6.56 -12.59
N MET A 42 -12.93 6.03 -11.54
CA MET A 42 -11.60 6.41 -11.10
C MET A 42 -10.74 5.16 -10.95
N PHE A 43 -9.53 5.24 -11.45
CA PHE A 43 -8.52 4.20 -11.39
C PHE A 43 -7.39 4.67 -10.49
N LEU A 44 -6.93 3.79 -9.62
CA LEU A 44 -5.82 4.06 -8.72
C LEU A 44 -4.79 2.98 -8.92
N SER A 45 -3.54 3.38 -9.07
CA SER A 45 -2.44 2.49 -9.37
C SER A 45 -1.22 2.88 -8.55
N GLN A 46 -0.37 1.91 -8.27
CA GLN A 46 0.96 2.12 -7.67
C GLN A 46 2.04 1.52 -8.58
N ALA A 47 1.76 1.39 -9.87
CA ALA A 47 2.62 0.67 -10.80
C ALA A 47 4.00 1.31 -10.91
N SER A 48 4.10 2.65 -10.97
CA SER A 48 5.41 3.32 -11.01
C SER A 48 6.21 3.10 -9.73
N PHE A 49 5.55 3.17 -8.57
CA PHE A 49 6.17 2.88 -7.29
C PHE A 49 6.72 1.45 -7.23
N LEU A 50 5.87 0.47 -7.57
CA LEU A 50 6.23 -0.95 -7.57
C LEU A 50 7.37 -1.27 -8.53
N ASN A 51 7.38 -0.64 -9.71
CA ASN A 51 8.46 -0.79 -10.69
C ASN A 51 9.79 -0.19 -10.20
N SER A 52 9.75 0.83 -9.34
CA SER A 52 10.95 1.45 -8.76
C SER A 52 11.59 0.63 -7.64
N LEU A 53 10.91 -0.42 -7.14
CA LEU A 53 11.43 -1.24 -6.06
C LEU A 53 12.62 -2.09 -6.52
N CYS A 54 13.75 -1.93 -5.82
CA CYS A 54 14.89 -2.84 -5.91
C CYS A 54 14.71 -3.96 -4.89
N VAL A 55 14.21 -5.11 -5.35
CA VAL A 55 13.96 -6.30 -4.51
C VAL A 55 14.74 -7.53 -5.00
N ASP A 56 15.42 -7.41 -6.14
CA ASP A 56 16.04 -8.54 -6.82
C ASP A 56 17.19 -9.15 -6.02
N ASP A 57 17.95 -8.33 -5.29
CA ASP A 57 19.04 -8.76 -4.41
C ASP A 57 18.59 -9.47 -3.12
N LEU A 58 17.29 -9.38 -2.79
CA LEU A 58 16.71 -9.95 -1.57
C LEU A 58 16.04 -11.30 -1.81
N LEU A 59 15.96 -11.74 -3.06
CA LEU A 59 15.22 -12.94 -3.42
C LEU A 59 16.08 -14.19 -3.27
N PRO A 60 15.48 -15.32 -2.84
CA PRO A 60 16.15 -16.60 -2.89
C PRO A 60 16.48 -16.96 -4.35
N GLU A 61 17.57 -17.70 -4.57
CA GLU A 61 18.06 -18.14 -5.90
C GLU A 61 16.99 -18.84 -6.75
N LYS A 62 15.95 -19.39 -6.11
CA LYS A 62 14.78 -19.97 -6.77
C LYS A 62 13.52 -19.16 -6.43
N LYS A 63 12.88 -18.58 -7.46
CA LYS A 63 11.54 -18.01 -7.34
C LYS A 63 10.57 -19.07 -6.82
N ARG A 64 10.01 -18.85 -5.63
CA ARG A 64 8.98 -19.70 -5.03
C ARG A 64 7.82 -18.84 -4.54
N VAL A 65 6.61 -19.39 -4.56
CA VAL A 65 5.42 -18.70 -4.05
C VAL A 65 5.41 -18.75 -2.53
N VAL A 66 5.01 -17.64 -1.88
CA VAL A 66 4.84 -17.56 -0.42
C VAL A 66 3.75 -18.51 0.03
N ARG A 67 4.04 -19.32 1.05
CA ARG A 67 3.12 -20.29 1.65
C ARG A 67 2.84 -19.95 3.12
N GLU A 68 1.78 -20.53 3.66
CA GLU A 68 1.39 -20.34 5.08
C GLU A 68 2.52 -20.73 6.05
N GLU A 69 3.29 -21.76 5.72
CA GLU A 69 4.44 -22.20 6.50
C GLU A 69 5.54 -21.14 6.61
N ASP A 70 5.65 -20.25 5.62
CA ASP A 70 6.61 -19.15 5.63
C ASP A 70 6.18 -18.03 6.58
N MET A 71 4.89 -17.99 6.92
CA MET A 71 4.30 -17.09 7.92
C MET A 71 4.34 -17.66 9.34
N LYS A 72 5.20 -18.63 9.67
CA LYS A 72 5.39 -19.10 11.05
C LYS A 72 6.31 -18.18 11.86
N VAL A 73 6.09 -18.12 13.18
CA VAL A 73 6.92 -17.32 14.10
C VAL A 73 8.33 -17.90 14.10
N PRO A 74 9.37 -17.10 13.85
CA PRO A 74 10.75 -17.58 13.91
C PRO A 74 11.30 -17.64 15.33
N GLU A 75 12.41 -18.35 15.49
CA GLU A 75 13.27 -18.25 16.67
C GLU A 75 14.08 -16.95 16.64
N ASP A 76 14.45 -16.46 17.81
CA ASP A 76 14.57 -15.03 18.14
C ASP A 76 16.03 -14.56 18.05
N ASP A 77 16.48 -13.97 16.93
CA ASP A 77 17.81 -13.35 16.82
C ASP A 77 17.84 -12.17 15.82
N MET A 78 18.37 -11.02 16.28
CA MET A 78 18.81 -9.81 15.53
C MET A 78 17.74 -8.96 14.81
N ILE A 79 17.58 -7.72 15.28
CA ILE A 79 16.79 -6.67 14.62
C ILE A 79 17.58 -6.13 13.42
N ASP A 80 17.10 -6.39 12.21
CA ASP A 80 17.63 -5.80 10.99
C ASP A 80 16.85 -4.52 10.62
N MET A 81 17.53 -3.37 10.62
CA MET A 81 16.94 -2.08 10.19
C MET A 81 16.44 -2.12 8.73
N SER A 82 16.99 -3.01 7.90
CA SER A 82 16.55 -3.20 6.52
C SER A 82 15.12 -3.77 6.46
N TYR A 83 14.74 -4.66 7.40
CA TYR A 83 13.40 -5.24 7.45
C TYR A 83 12.33 -4.19 7.73
N GLN A 84 12.55 -3.32 8.71
CA GLN A 84 11.58 -2.27 9.05
C GLN A 84 11.34 -1.31 7.89
N SER A 85 12.41 -0.93 7.18
CA SER A 85 12.31 -0.12 5.96
C SER A 85 11.48 -0.83 4.88
N LEU A 86 11.74 -2.11 4.63
CA LEU A 86 11.00 -2.91 3.66
C LEU A 86 9.54 -3.16 4.07
N ILE A 87 9.24 -3.27 5.36
CA ILE A 87 7.87 -3.33 5.88
C ILE A 87 7.16 -1.99 5.65
N GLY A 88 7.83 -0.86 5.84
CA GLY A 88 7.32 0.45 5.45
C GLY A 88 6.98 0.51 3.96
N THR A 89 7.90 0.05 3.11
CA THR A 89 7.71 -0.08 1.65
C THR A 89 6.50 -0.97 1.34
N LEU A 90 6.39 -2.14 1.97
CA LEU A 90 5.26 -3.04 1.78
C LEU A 90 3.95 -2.37 2.20
N GLY A 91 3.92 -1.70 3.37
CA GLY A 91 2.75 -0.97 3.87
C GLY A 91 2.29 0.13 2.91
N TRP A 92 3.22 0.73 2.16
CA TRP A 92 2.87 1.61 1.05
C TRP A 92 2.37 0.84 -0.18
N ALA A 93 3.09 -0.22 -0.59
CA ALA A 93 2.82 -1.01 -1.79
C ALA A 93 1.44 -1.69 -1.83
N VAL A 94 0.84 -1.96 -0.68
CA VAL A 94 -0.44 -2.69 -0.56
C VAL A 94 -1.68 -1.79 -0.64
N ARG A 95 -1.52 -0.45 -0.72
CA ARG A 95 -2.65 0.49 -0.64
C ARG A 95 -3.69 0.27 -1.74
N THR A 96 -3.29 -0.12 -2.95
CA THR A 96 -4.22 -0.51 -4.03
C THR A 96 -4.43 -2.02 -4.17
N GLN A 97 -3.79 -2.85 -3.33
CA GLN A 97 -3.71 -4.30 -3.50
C GLN A 97 -4.37 -5.06 -2.33
N PRO A 98 -5.72 -5.12 -2.28
CA PRO A 98 -6.45 -5.69 -1.15
C PRO A 98 -6.06 -7.12 -0.78
N LYS A 99 -5.83 -7.95 -1.80
CA LYS A 99 -5.48 -9.36 -1.60
C LYS A 99 -4.12 -9.55 -0.91
N VAL A 100 -3.27 -8.52 -0.92
CA VAL A 100 -1.91 -8.59 -0.38
C VAL A 100 -1.81 -7.92 1.00
N GLN A 101 -2.79 -7.10 1.37
CA GLN A 101 -2.88 -6.44 2.67
C GLN A 101 -2.74 -7.38 3.89
N PRO A 102 -3.31 -8.61 3.91
CA PRO A 102 -3.12 -9.52 5.03
C PRO A 102 -1.65 -9.87 5.28
N PHE A 103 -0.85 -9.98 4.22
CA PHE A 103 0.58 -10.25 4.35
C PHE A 103 1.31 -9.09 5.03
N PHE A 104 0.97 -7.84 4.69
CA PHE A 104 1.51 -6.68 5.41
C PHE A 104 1.17 -6.73 6.90
N SER A 105 -0.08 -7.04 7.27
CA SER A 105 -0.47 -7.09 8.67
C SER A 105 0.26 -8.19 9.44
N ILE A 106 0.49 -9.36 8.83
CA ILE A 106 1.25 -10.45 9.47
C ILE A 106 2.72 -10.05 9.62
N LEU A 107 3.35 -9.59 8.54
CA LEU A 107 4.78 -9.29 8.52
C LEU A 107 5.12 -8.07 9.41
N SER A 108 4.28 -7.03 9.41
CA SER A 108 4.46 -5.87 10.29
C SER A 108 4.27 -6.20 11.77
N SER A 109 3.37 -7.12 12.12
CA SER A 109 3.21 -7.58 13.52
C SER A 109 4.47 -8.25 14.08
N ARG A 110 5.41 -8.61 13.22
CA ARG A 110 6.68 -9.28 13.55
C ARG A 110 7.90 -8.41 13.26
N ALA A 111 7.71 -7.10 13.08
CA ALA A 111 8.79 -6.16 12.79
C ALA A 111 9.92 -6.12 13.83
N ASN A 112 9.67 -6.64 15.04
CA ASN A 112 10.65 -6.70 16.13
C ASN A 112 11.27 -8.09 16.36
N CYS A 113 10.81 -9.13 15.66
CA CYS A 113 11.31 -10.51 15.74
C CYS A 113 11.58 -11.02 14.32
N VAL A 114 12.63 -10.48 13.71
CA VAL A 114 12.97 -10.73 12.30
C VAL A 114 13.71 -12.05 12.17
N SER A 115 13.45 -12.79 11.09
CA SER A 115 14.28 -13.93 10.71
C SER A 115 14.52 -13.96 9.22
N LYS A 116 15.50 -14.76 8.80
CA LYS A 116 15.76 -15.04 7.39
C LYS A 116 14.48 -15.46 6.64
N LYS A 117 13.61 -16.26 7.26
CA LYS A 117 12.37 -16.71 6.64
C LYS A 117 11.37 -15.57 6.42
N LEU A 118 11.27 -14.64 7.37
CA LEU A 118 10.40 -13.46 7.25
C LEU A 118 10.95 -12.46 6.22
N MET A 119 12.27 -12.28 6.15
CA MET A 119 12.93 -11.50 5.10
C MET A 119 12.61 -12.08 3.71
N GLU A 120 12.78 -13.39 3.53
CA GLU A 120 12.44 -14.08 2.27
C GLU A 120 10.95 -13.92 1.92
N CYS A 121 10.04 -14.05 2.89
CA CYS A 121 8.61 -13.79 2.68
C CYS A 121 8.36 -12.38 2.15
N LEU A 122 8.94 -11.39 2.82
CA LEU A 122 8.77 -9.98 2.48
C LEU A 122 9.26 -9.71 1.05
N ALA A 123 10.43 -10.22 0.68
CA ALA A 123 10.98 -10.09 -0.66
C ALA A 123 10.06 -10.73 -1.72
N LEU A 124 9.54 -11.93 -1.46
CA LEU A 124 8.63 -12.62 -2.37
C LEU A 124 7.29 -11.89 -2.54
N VAL A 125 6.73 -11.32 -1.46
CA VAL A 125 5.51 -10.51 -1.53
C VAL A 125 5.75 -9.26 -2.38
N LEU A 126 6.85 -8.54 -2.15
CA LEU A 126 7.19 -7.34 -2.92
C LEU A 126 7.45 -7.65 -4.40
N GLN A 127 8.12 -8.78 -4.70
CA GLN A 127 8.28 -9.25 -6.08
C GLN A 127 6.93 -9.54 -6.73
N ALA A 128 6.03 -10.26 -6.06
CA ALA A 128 4.71 -10.55 -6.61
C ALA A 128 3.91 -9.27 -6.89
N LEU A 129 4.02 -8.27 -6.01
CA LEU A 129 3.42 -6.95 -6.20
C LEU A 129 4.01 -6.22 -7.43
N LYS A 130 5.34 -6.29 -7.63
CA LYS A 130 6.07 -5.71 -8.77
C LYS A 130 5.71 -6.40 -10.10
N GLU A 131 5.60 -7.72 -10.12
CA GLU A 131 5.28 -8.49 -11.33
C GLU A 131 3.82 -8.32 -11.76
N ARG A 132 2.91 -8.07 -10.80
CA ARG A 132 1.47 -7.98 -11.06
C ARG A 132 0.86 -6.78 -10.32
N PRO A 133 1.20 -5.55 -10.72
CA PRO A 133 0.60 -4.36 -10.11
C PRO A 133 -0.91 -4.36 -10.38
N PHE A 134 -1.69 -4.23 -9.32
CA PHE A 134 -3.15 -4.15 -9.42
C PHE A 134 -3.63 -2.70 -9.33
N SER A 135 -4.52 -2.31 -10.24
CA SER A 135 -5.20 -1.02 -10.18
C SER A 135 -6.61 -1.15 -9.59
N LEU A 136 -6.90 -0.38 -8.55
CA LEU A 136 -8.24 -0.31 -7.96
C LEU A 136 -9.15 0.49 -8.90
N LYS A 137 -10.33 -0.05 -9.19
CA LYS A 137 -11.36 0.61 -10.01
C LYS A 137 -12.56 1.00 -9.17
N LEU A 138 -12.74 2.28 -8.97
CA LEU A 138 -13.92 2.85 -8.34
C LEU A 138 -14.98 3.19 -9.39
N ARG A 139 -16.23 2.81 -9.14
CA ARG A 139 -17.36 3.00 -10.06
C ARG A 139 -18.40 3.92 -9.44
N GLY A 140 -19.13 4.65 -10.29
CA GLY A 140 -20.30 5.42 -9.88
C GLY A 140 -19.96 6.75 -9.21
N ILE A 141 -18.73 7.26 -9.39
CA ILE A 141 -18.37 8.55 -8.81
C ILE A 141 -18.87 9.67 -9.74
N ASN A 142 -19.80 10.50 -9.26
CA ASN A 142 -20.28 11.70 -9.96
C ASN A 142 -19.42 12.90 -9.52
N ILE A 143 -18.35 13.20 -10.26
CA ILE A 143 -17.33 14.18 -9.85
C ILE A 143 -17.39 15.36 -10.82
N SER A 144 -17.95 16.51 -10.48
CA SER A 144 -17.57 17.78 -11.13
C SER A 144 -16.70 18.64 -10.22
N THR A 145 -16.79 18.43 -8.90
CA THR A 145 -16.14 19.27 -7.87
C THR A 145 -15.50 18.50 -6.71
N LEU A 146 -15.37 17.17 -6.76
CA LEU A 146 -14.92 16.37 -5.62
C LEU A 146 -13.42 15.99 -5.72
N LEU A 147 -12.70 16.13 -4.61
CA LEU A 147 -11.40 15.51 -4.34
C LEU A 147 -11.63 14.15 -3.68
N LEU A 148 -10.86 13.13 -4.06
CA LEU A 148 -10.96 11.80 -3.45
C LEU A 148 -9.74 11.54 -2.57
N TYR A 149 -9.98 11.22 -1.30
CA TYR A 149 -8.98 10.69 -0.38
C TYR A 149 -9.26 9.24 -0.08
N ILE A 150 -8.19 8.46 0.04
CA ILE A 150 -8.29 7.02 0.15
C ILE A 150 -7.37 6.57 1.25
N PHE A 151 -7.97 5.99 2.27
CA PHE A 151 -7.26 5.35 3.35
C PHE A 151 -7.59 3.85 3.28
N ASN A 152 -6.56 3.03 3.44
CA ASN A 152 -6.72 1.60 3.60
C ASN A 152 -6.69 1.33 5.11
N ASP A 153 -7.75 0.73 5.62
CA ASP A 153 -7.84 0.20 6.97
C ASP A 153 -7.83 -1.33 6.89
N SER A 154 -6.99 -1.95 7.69
CA SER A 154 -6.79 -3.40 7.63
C SER A 154 -6.37 -3.94 8.97
N SER A 155 -6.92 -5.10 9.32
CA SER A 155 -6.55 -5.83 10.53
C SER A 155 -6.46 -7.32 10.22
N PHE A 156 -5.41 -7.98 10.67
CA PHE A 156 -5.33 -9.44 10.66
C PHE A 156 -5.65 -10.01 12.04
N PHE A 157 -6.54 -10.98 12.10
CA PHE A 157 -6.88 -11.67 13.34
C PHE A 157 -6.10 -12.98 13.43
N THR A 158 -5.10 -13.00 14.31
CA THR A 158 -4.12 -14.10 14.43
C THR A 158 -4.76 -15.45 14.75
N LEU A 159 -5.83 -15.47 15.55
CA LEU A 159 -6.47 -16.70 16.01
C LEU A 159 -7.29 -17.40 14.92
N SER A 160 -8.09 -16.66 14.14
CA SER A 160 -8.86 -17.23 13.02
C SER A 160 -8.09 -17.26 11.70
N LYS A 161 -6.91 -16.64 11.66
CA LYS A 161 -6.11 -16.42 10.45
C LYS A 161 -6.88 -15.64 9.38
N GLU A 162 -7.82 -14.80 9.79
CA GLU A 162 -8.65 -13.99 8.87
C GLU A 162 -8.13 -12.56 8.79
N GLY A 163 -7.95 -12.08 7.57
CA GLY A 163 -7.75 -10.66 7.29
C GLY A 163 -9.09 -9.96 7.12
N ARG A 164 -9.27 -8.82 7.80
CA ARG A 164 -10.32 -7.86 7.48
C ARG A 164 -9.70 -6.66 6.79
N GLN A 165 -10.40 -6.17 5.77
CA GLN A 165 -10.00 -4.99 5.04
C GLN A 165 -11.20 -4.08 4.81
N ALA A 166 -10.97 -2.79 5.00
CA ALA A 166 -11.87 -1.73 4.61
C ALA A 166 -11.12 -0.66 3.82
N TRP A 167 -11.79 -0.05 2.86
CA TRP A 167 -11.31 1.17 2.24
C TRP A 167 -12.16 2.32 2.75
N ILE A 168 -11.51 3.33 3.32
CA ILE A 168 -12.16 4.57 3.71
C ILE A 168 -11.93 5.56 2.58
N HIS A 169 -13.00 5.88 1.87
CA HIS A 169 -13.01 6.84 0.79
C HIS A 169 -13.66 8.12 1.28
N PHE A 170 -12.94 9.24 1.24
CA PHE A 170 -13.54 10.55 1.46
C PHE A 170 -13.69 11.26 0.13
N LEU A 171 -14.94 11.53 -0.25
CA LEU A 171 -15.27 12.48 -1.30
C LEU A 171 -15.41 13.85 -0.65
N VAL A 172 -14.49 14.75 -0.96
CA VAL A 172 -14.45 16.08 -0.35
C VAL A 172 -14.78 17.11 -1.41
N ASN A 173 -15.72 18.01 -1.14
CA ASN A 173 -16.03 19.09 -2.05
C ASN A 173 -14.85 20.06 -2.13
N ALA A 174 -14.44 20.44 -3.34
CA ALA A 174 -13.30 21.34 -3.58
C ALA A 174 -13.65 22.83 -3.37
N THR A 175 -14.89 23.12 -2.93
CA THR A 175 -15.39 24.45 -2.55
C THR A 175 -14.78 24.91 -1.24
#